data_AF-A0A1G2Z5D0-F1
#
_entry.id   AF-A0A1G2Z5D0-F1
#
_cell.length_a   1.000
_cell.length_b   1.000
_cell.length_c   1.000
_cell.angle_alpha   90.00
_cell.angle_beta   90.00
_cell.angle_gamma   90.00
#
_symmetry.space_group_name_H-M   'P 1'
#
loop_
_entity.id
_entity.type
_entity.pdbx_description
1 polymer ?
#
loop_
_entity_poly.entity_id
_entity_poly.type
_entity_poly.pdbx_seq_one_letter_code
_entity_poly.pdbx_strand_id
1 'polypeptide(L)' 'MCINRHNGTINGLFLDWSVRPIGLKELWTLKWHLQWDTAGPWTKAGGIKPEDWPKWMRKFKDY' A
#
# COMPACT_ATOMS: atom_id res chain seq x y z
N MET A 1 -1.19 -8.07 -6.85
CA MET A 1 -2.39 -7.52 -7.51
C MET A 1 -3.21 -6.79 -6.45
N CYS A 2 -3.64 -5.54 -6.69
CA CYS A 2 -4.42 -4.73 -5.74
C CYS A 2 -5.76 -4.35 -6.36
N ILE A 3 -6.87 -4.52 -5.62
CA ILE A 3 -8.23 -4.15 -6.03
C ILE A 3 -9.00 -3.55 -4.87
N ASN A 4 -9.79 -2.51 -5.14
CA ASN A 4 -10.69 -1.91 -4.16
C ASN A 4 -12.01 -2.68 -4.06
N ARG A 5 -12.03 -3.74 -3.24
CA ARG A 5 -13.25 -4.53 -2.96
C ARG A 5 -13.95 -4.16 -1.64
N HIS A 6 -13.26 -3.44 -0.76
CA HIS A 6 -13.72 -3.11 0.60
C HIS A 6 -13.58 -1.60 0.92
N ASN A 7 -13.82 -0.75 -0.07
CA ASN A 7 -13.90 0.71 0.09
C ASN A 7 -12.61 1.38 0.63
N GLY A 8 -11.43 0.96 0.14
CA GLY A 8 -10.18 1.71 0.31
C GLY A 8 -9.17 1.14 1.31
N THR A 9 -9.52 0.06 2.01
CA THR A 9 -8.60 -0.64 2.92
C THR A 9 -8.74 -2.15 2.79
N ILE A 10 -7.73 -2.87 3.27
CA ILE A 10 -7.80 -4.31 3.53
C ILE A 10 -7.43 -4.59 4.99
N ASN A 11 -7.82 -5.76 5.49
CA ASN A 11 -7.38 -6.22 6.80
C ASN A 11 -6.15 -7.12 6.65
N GLY A 12 -5.21 -7.02 7.59
CA GLY A 12 -4.07 -7.91 7.71
C GLY A 12 -3.80 -8.23 9.17
N LEU A 13 -3.32 -9.45 9.44
CA LEU A 13 -2.82 -9.84 10.74
C LEU A 13 -1.33 -9.50 10.82
N PHE A 14 -0.95 -8.70 11.81
CA PHE A 14 0.44 -8.42 12.12
C PHE A 14 0.86 -9.31 13.31
N LEU A 15 2.05 -9.92 13.23
CA LEU A 15 2.61 -10.77 14.29
C LEU A 15 3.20 -9.95 15.46
N ASP A 16 2.67 -8.74 15.66
CA ASP A 16 2.87 -7.89 16.83
C ASP A 16 1.57 -7.76 17.65
N TRP A 17 0.56 -8.61 17.35
CA TRP A 17 -0.76 -8.65 17.98
C TRP A 17 -1.61 -7.40 17.73
N SER A 18 -1.20 -6.51 16.82
CA SER A 18 -2.00 -5.35 16.43
C SER A 18 -3.04 -5.71 15.36
N VAL A 19 -4.18 -5.03 15.42
CA VAL A 19 -5.20 -5.07 14.36
C VAL A 19 -5.44 -3.64 13.88
N ARG A 20 -5.21 -3.39 12.59
CA ARG A 20 -5.50 -2.12 11.96
C ARG A 20 -5.85 -2.29 10.48
N PRO A 21 -6.67 -1.39 9.92
CA PRO A 21 -6.85 -1.34 8.47
C PRO A 21 -5.52 -0.99 7.79
N ILE A 22 -5.26 -1.63 6.65
CA ILE A 22 -4.13 -1.36 5.78
C ILE A 22 -4.66 -0.61 4.56
N GLY A 23 -4.11 0.57 4.27
CA GLY A 23 -4.49 1.34 3.09
C GLY A 23 -4.10 0.62 1.80
N LEU A 24 -4.84 0.84 0.70
CA LEU A 24 -4.48 0.18 -0.58
C LEU A 24 -3.05 0.49 -1.02
N LYS A 25 -2.63 1.76 -0.95
CA LYS A 25 -1.26 2.19 -1.31
C LYS A 25 -0.20 1.76 -0.28
N GLU A 26 -0.61 1.48 0.95
CA GLU A 26 0.28 1.00 2.01
C GLU A 26 0.81 -0.41 1.74
N LEU A 27 0.13 -1.19 0.90
CA LEU A 27 0.55 -2.55 0.56
C LEU A 27 1.95 -2.62 -0.04
N TRP A 28 2.41 -1.57 -0.71
CA TRP A 28 3.75 -1.53 -1.29
C TRP A 28 4.84 -1.18 -0.26
N THR A 29 4.47 -0.60 0.88
CA THR A 29 5.42 -0.17 1.92
C THR A 29 5.62 -1.22 3.01
N LEU A 30 4.84 -2.31 3.01
CA LEU A 30 4.95 -3.41 3.97
C LEU A 30 5.90 -4.51 3.48
N LYS A 31 6.66 -5.10 4.41
CA LYS A 31 7.60 -6.19 4.13
C LYS A 31 6.87 -7.54 4.12
N TRP A 32 6.53 -8.05 2.94
CA TRP A 32 5.79 -9.31 2.80
C TRP A 32 6.68 -10.56 2.80
N HIS A 33 7.90 -10.44 2.26
CA HIS A 33 8.90 -11.51 2.27
C HIS A 33 10.31 -10.92 2.32
N LEU A 34 11.33 -11.75 2.59
CA LEU A 34 12.70 -11.33 2.89
C LEU A 34 13.31 -10.37 1.85
N GLN A 35 13.03 -10.60 0.58
CA GLN A 35 13.56 -9.81 -0.54
C GLN A 35 12.60 -8.71 -1.03
N TRP A 36 11.46 -8.51 -0.38
CA TRP A 36 10.50 -7.49 -0.79
C TRP A 36 11.09 -6.08 -0.66
N ASP A 37 11.14 -5.32 -1.75
CA ASP A 37 11.66 -3.96 -1.75
C ASP A 37 10.57 -2.97 -1.33
N THR A 38 10.70 -2.43 -0.12
CA THR A 38 9.79 -1.41 0.41
C THR A 38 10.06 0.00 -0.13
N ALA A 39 11.10 0.17 -0.94
CA ALA A 39 11.42 1.40 -1.67
C ALA A 39 11.19 1.25 -3.19
N GLY A 40 10.40 0.25 -3.59
CA GLY A 40 10.11 -0.02 -4.99
C GLY A 40 9.35 1.11 -5.70
N PRO A 41 9.14 0.99 -7.03
CA PRO A 41 8.65 2.09 -7.88
C PRO A 41 7.24 2.60 -7.55
N TRP A 42 6.42 1.80 -6.85
CA TRP A 42 5.08 2.19 -6.41
C TRP A 42 5.06 2.72 -4.96
N THR A 43 6.12 3.42 -4.57
CA THR A 43 6.30 4.04 -3.25
C THR A 43 6.87 5.45 -3.39
N LYS A 44 6.69 6.30 -2.38
CA LYS A 44 7.32 7.64 -2.37
C LYS A 44 8.84 7.57 -2.47
N ALA A 45 9.46 6.57 -1.84
CA ALA A 45 10.91 6.34 -1.92
C ALA A 45 11.35 5.96 -3.34
N GLY A 46 10.51 5.25 -4.08
CA GLY A 46 10.68 4.98 -5.51
C GLY A 46 10.36 6.17 -6.43
N GLY A 47 10.03 7.34 -5.87
CA GLY A 47 9.80 8.58 -6.62
C GLY A 47 8.41 8.70 -7.23
N ILE A 48 7.45 7.84 -6.85
CA ILE A 48 6.09 7.94 -7.38
C ILE A 48 5.43 9.25 -6.95
N LYS A 49 4.74 9.89 -7.88
CA LYS A 49 3.96 11.08 -7.61
C LYS A 49 2.46 10.77 -7.58
N PRO A 50 1.63 11.64 -6.98
CA PRO A 50 0.18 11.45 -6.95
C PRO A 50 -0.46 11.27 -8.33
N GLU A 51 0.12 11.87 -9.38
CA GLU A 51 -0.42 11.76 -10.75
C GLU A 51 -0.09 10.45 -11.44
N ASP A 52 0.98 9.75 -11.04
CA ASP A 52 1.36 8.46 -11.61
C ASP A 52 0.35 7.35 -11.26
N TRP A 53 -0.40 7.53 -10.17
CA TRP A 53 -1.44 6.59 -9.78
C TRP A 53 -2.62 6.59 -10.78
N PRO A 54 -3.21 5.41 -11.06
CA PRO A 54 -4.48 5.32 -11.77
C PRO A 54 -5.53 6.23 -11.15
N LYS A 55 -6.39 6.86 -11.98
CA LYS A 55 -7.39 7.85 -11.53
C LYS A 55 -8.18 7.39 -10.29
N TRP A 56 -8.57 6.12 -10.23
CA TRP A 56 -9.35 5.56 -9.13
C TRP A 56 -8.57 5.47 -7.80
N MET A 57 -7.23 5.43 -7.84
CA MET A 57 -6.36 5.34 -6.67
C MET A 57 -5.95 6.69 -6.10
N ARG A 58 -6.03 7.78 -6.88
CA ARG A 58 -5.53 9.11 -6.50
C ARG A 58 -6.18 9.67 -5.24
N LYS A 59 -7.44 9.29 -4.96
CA LYS A 59 -8.17 9.69 -3.75
C LYS A 59 -7.67 9.05 -2.45
N PHE A 60 -6.91 7.96 -2.53
CA PHE A 60 -6.41 7.27 -1.35
C PHE A 60 -5.10 7.90 -0.87
N LYS A 61 -4.92 7.90 0.45
CA LYS A 61 -3.71 8.39 1.13
C LYS A 61 -2.45 7.78 0.53
N ASP A 62 -1.46 8.63 0.25
CA ASP A 62 -0.11 8.20 -0.13
C ASP A 62 0.69 7.81 1.11
N TYR A 63 1.42 6.70 1.02
CA TYR A 63 2.25 6.14 2.09
C TYR A 63 3.72 6.37 1.78
#